data_AF-A0A935V152-F1
#
_entry.id   AF-A0A935V152-F1
#
_cell.length_a   1.000
_cell.length_b   1.000
_cell.length_c   1.000
_cell.angle_alpha   90.00
_cell.angle_beta   90.00
_cell.angle_gamma   90.00
#
_symmetry.space_group_name_H-M   'P 1'
#
loop_
_entity.id
_entity.type
_entity.pdbx_description
1 polymer ?
#
loop_
_entity_poly.entity_id
_entity_poly.type
_entity_poly.pdbx_seq_one_letter_code
_entity_poly.pdbx_strand_id
1 'polypeptide(L)'
;MAVIPVVVTGLGVVSALGSSPEELYGRLLNGESGLGPGPWPPARPDQDWWAGQVQGAARSASEMAIAASQQALGSRSAADVWVVCGTSAADMAEGEAAWCAWHRGEPFAAPSLLWPQLPGSTGGAGA
;
A
#
# COMPACT_ATOMS: atom_id res chain seq x y z
N MET A 1 35.16 3.67 -15.43
CA MET A 1 34.31 3.12 -14.34
C MET A 1 33.91 1.71 -14.75
N ALA A 2 34.10 0.72 -13.88
CA ALA A 2 33.56 -0.62 -14.12
C ALA A 2 32.06 -0.61 -13.81
N VAL A 3 31.25 -1.20 -14.69
CA VAL A 3 29.82 -1.41 -14.45
C VAL A 3 29.68 -2.68 -13.62
N ILE A 4 29.05 -2.59 -12.45
CA ILE A 4 28.73 -3.77 -11.63
C ILE A 4 27.39 -4.31 -12.12
N PRO A 5 27.30 -5.58 -12.54
CA PRO A 5 26.04 -6.17 -12.97
C PRO A 5 25.08 -6.31 -11.78
N VAL A 6 23.84 -5.86 -11.98
CA VAL A 6 22.74 -6.06 -11.03
C VAL A 6 21.86 -7.17 -11.56
N VAL A 7 21.54 -8.15 -10.71
CA VAL A 7 20.71 -9.30 -11.07
C VAL A 7 19.46 -9.35 -10.19
N VAL A 8 18.32 -9.68 -10.81
CA VAL A 8 17.07 -9.94 -10.09
C VAL A 8 17.05 -11.41 -9.67
N THR A 9 17.17 -11.65 -8.37
CA THR A 9 17.28 -13.02 -7.82
C THR A 9 15.97 -13.52 -7.23
N GLY A 10 14.97 -12.67 -7.08
CA GLY A 10 13.67 -13.00 -6.52
C GLY A 10 12.63 -11.99 -6.98
N LEU A 11 11.39 -12.45 -7.12
CA LEU A 11 10.24 -11.66 -7.52
C LEU A 11 9.07 -11.98 -6.61
N GLY A 12 8.29 -10.96 -6.31
CA GLY A 12 7.03 -11.08 -5.60
C GLY A 12 6.09 -10.02 -6.10
N VAL A 13 4.80 -10.35 -6.13
CA VAL A 13 3.81 -9.46 -6.73
C VAL A 13 2.47 -9.59 -6.03
N VAL A 14 1.81 -8.44 -5.90
CA VAL A 14 0.40 -8.36 -5.56
C VAL A 14 -0.21 -7.38 -6.57
N SER A 15 -1.17 -7.85 -7.36
CA SER A 15 -1.79 -7.07 -8.43
C SER A 15 -3.26 -7.45 -8.60
N ALA A 16 -4.02 -6.66 -9.35
CA ALA A 16 -5.39 -6.98 -9.71
C ALA A 16 -5.51 -8.28 -10.52
N LEU A 17 -4.45 -8.68 -11.22
CA LEU A 17 -4.43 -9.92 -12.01
C LEU A 17 -4.00 -11.13 -11.21
N GLY A 18 -3.30 -10.98 -10.09
CA GLY A 18 -2.79 -12.12 -9.35
C GLY A 18 -1.92 -11.73 -8.16
N SER A 19 -1.77 -12.70 -7.26
CA SER A 19 -1.11 -12.56 -5.97
C SER A 19 0.24 -13.30 -5.87
N SER A 20 0.68 -13.93 -6.96
CA SER A 20 2.01 -14.52 -7.11
C SER A 20 2.56 -14.29 -8.52
N PRO A 21 3.90 -14.40 -8.72
CA PRO A 21 4.50 -14.25 -10.05
C PRO A 21 3.94 -15.22 -11.08
N GLU A 22 3.68 -16.47 -10.68
CA GLU A 22 3.15 -17.53 -11.56
C GLU A 22 1.72 -17.23 -11.99
N GLU A 23 0.87 -16.81 -11.05
CA GLU A 23 -0.52 -16.45 -11.34
C GLU A 23 -0.60 -15.25 -12.28
N LEU A 24 0.17 -14.19 -11.97
CA LEU A 24 0.25 -13.00 -12.80
C LEU A 24 0.74 -13.35 -14.21
N TYR A 25 1.84 -14.09 -14.32
CA TYR A 25 2.42 -14.45 -15.61
C TYR A 25 1.46 -15.30 -16.45
N GLY A 26 0.83 -16.31 -15.84
CA GLY A 26 -0.15 -17.15 -16.53
C GLY A 26 -1.32 -16.35 -17.08
N ARG A 27 -1.90 -15.45 -16.29
CA ARG A 27 -3.04 -14.62 -16.70
C ARG A 27 -2.66 -13.56 -17.74
N LEU A 28 -1.46 -12.97 -17.62
CA LEU A 28 -0.93 -12.07 -18.64
C LEU A 28 -0.77 -12.76 -20.00
N LEU A 29 -0.22 -13.98 -20.01
CA LEU A 29 -0.07 -14.76 -21.24
C LEU A 29 -1.42 -15.15 -21.87
N ASN A 30 -2.46 -15.29 -21.06
CA ASN A 30 -3.82 -15.55 -21.53
C ASN A 30 -4.54 -14.28 -22.04
N GLY A 31 -3.92 -13.10 -21.96
CA GLY A 31 -4.53 -11.83 -22.36
C GLY A 31 -5.62 -11.35 -21.40
N GLU A 32 -5.62 -11.83 -20.15
CA GLU A 32 -6.58 -11.38 -19.13
C GLU A 32 -6.27 -9.94 -18.68
N SER A 33 -7.31 -9.25 -18.20
CA SER A 33 -7.21 -7.87 -17.72
C SER A 33 -7.62 -7.77 -16.25
N GLY A 34 -6.83 -7.01 -15.48
CA GLY A 34 -7.15 -6.65 -14.09
C GLY A 34 -8.06 -5.43 -13.99
N LEU A 35 -8.49 -4.86 -15.12
CA LEU A 35 -9.40 -3.72 -15.15
C LEU A 35 -10.82 -4.19 -14.88
N GLY A 36 -11.43 -3.60 -13.86
CA GLY A 36 -12.83 -3.81 -13.53
C GLY A 36 -13.32 -2.73 -12.57
N PRO A 37 -14.63 -2.73 -12.26
CA PRO A 37 -15.16 -1.89 -11.20
C PRO A 37 -14.41 -2.20 -9.90
N GLY A 38 -13.83 -1.16 -9.28
CA GLY A 38 -13.25 -1.31 -7.94
C GLY A 38 -14.35 -1.63 -6.92
N PRO A 39 -14.00 -2.18 -5.75
CA PRO A 39 -14.96 -2.41 -4.64
C PRO A 39 -15.48 -1.12 -4.00
N TRP A 40 -15.25 0.04 -4.63
CA TRP A 40 -15.51 1.36 -4.09
C TRP A 40 -16.86 1.79 -4.65
N PRO A 41 -17.79 2.28 -3.81
CA PRO A 41 -19.04 2.80 -4.32
C PRO A 41 -18.75 3.95 -5.31
N PRO A 42 -19.51 4.05 -6.41
CA PRO A 42 -19.34 5.16 -7.35
C PRO A 42 -19.51 6.48 -6.60
N ALA A 43 -18.61 7.43 -6.83
CA ALA A 43 -18.71 8.78 -6.29
C ALA A 43 -20.06 9.37 -6.71
N ARG A 44 -21.00 9.48 -5.77
CA ARG A 44 -22.28 10.13 -6.04
C ARG A 44 -22.11 11.64 -5.91
N PRO A 45 -22.78 12.46 -6.74
CA PRO A 45 -22.66 13.91 -6.69
C PRO A 45 -23.18 14.54 -5.38
N ASP A 46 -23.99 13.82 -4.61
CA ASP A 46 -24.50 14.19 -3.29
C ASP A 46 -23.70 13.57 -2.13
N GLN A 47 -22.74 12.69 -2.46
CA GLN A 47 -21.77 12.20 -1.51
C GLN A 47 -20.55 13.11 -1.58
N ASP A 48 -20.14 13.57 -0.41
CA ASP A 48 -18.75 13.87 -0.16
C ASP A 48 -17.91 12.76 -0.81
N TRP A 49 -17.07 13.10 -1.79
CA TRP A 49 -16.30 12.14 -2.58
C TRP A 49 -15.44 11.21 -1.70
N TRP A 50 -15.20 11.61 -0.46
CA TRP A 50 -14.51 10.90 0.63
C TRP A 50 -15.43 10.00 1.50
N ALA A 51 -16.75 10.20 1.46
CA ALA A 51 -17.75 9.43 2.22
C ALA A 51 -18.12 8.08 1.59
N GLY A 52 -17.59 7.78 0.41
CA GLY A 52 -17.55 6.42 -0.15
C GLY A 52 -16.57 5.51 0.60
N GLN A 53 -16.53 5.63 1.93
CA GLN A 53 -15.62 4.92 2.82
C GLN A 53 -15.55 3.45 2.42
N VAL A 54 -14.31 3.01 2.26
CA VAL A 54 -13.87 1.64 2.03
C VAL A 54 -14.44 0.74 3.12
N GLN A 55 -15.70 0.33 2.98
CA GLN A 55 -16.31 -0.72 3.78
C GLN A 55 -15.85 -2.06 3.22
N GLY A 56 -14.78 -2.57 3.83
CA GLY A 56 -14.11 -3.80 3.44
C GLY A 56 -12.64 -3.49 3.24
N ALA A 57 -11.83 -3.80 4.25
CA ALA A 57 -10.40 -3.52 4.28
C ALA A 57 -9.70 -4.22 3.10
N ALA A 58 -9.64 -3.53 1.96
CA ALA A 58 -8.61 -3.77 0.98
C ALA A 58 -7.27 -3.59 1.72
N ARG A 59 -6.35 -4.54 1.55
CA ARG A 59 -5.02 -4.45 2.17
C ARG A 59 -4.41 -3.10 1.83
N SER A 60 -3.78 -2.45 2.80
CA SER A 60 -3.09 -1.18 2.56
C SER A 60 -1.97 -1.38 1.53
N ALA A 61 -1.52 -0.30 0.89
CA ALA A 61 -0.42 -0.40 -0.07
C ALA A 61 0.85 -0.95 0.62
N SER A 62 1.04 -0.58 1.88
CA SER A 62 2.09 -1.13 2.75
C SER A 62 1.97 -2.64 2.96
N GLU A 63 0.79 -3.15 3.30
CA GLU A 63 0.57 -4.59 3.48
C GLU A 63 0.82 -5.37 2.19
N MET A 64 0.39 -4.83 1.05
CA MET A 64 0.66 -5.44 -0.25
C MET A 64 2.15 -5.45 -0.59
N ALA A 65 2.87 -4.36 -0.31
CA ALA A 65 4.31 -4.27 -0.53
C ALA A 65 5.10 -5.25 0.37
N ILE A 66 4.68 -5.42 1.63
CA ILE A 66 5.28 -6.40 2.55
C ILE A 66 5.04 -7.83 2.04
N ALA A 67 3.81 -8.15 1.64
CA ALA A 67 3.47 -9.48 1.11
C ALA A 67 4.29 -9.81 -0.16
N ALA A 68 4.42 -8.86 -1.10
CA ALA A 68 5.27 -9.02 -2.26
C ALA A 68 6.75 -9.18 -1.89
N SER A 69 7.24 -8.41 -0.92
CA SER A 69 8.63 -8.50 -0.46
C SER A 69 8.95 -9.87 0.16
N GLN A 70 8.01 -10.44 0.93
CA GLN A 70 8.16 -11.78 1.51
C GLN A 70 8.25 -12.87 0.43
N GLN A 71 7.45 -12.77 -0.64
CA GLN A 71 7.56 -13.68 -1.78
C GLN A 71 8.94 -13.58 -2.46
N ALA A 72 9.43 -12.35 -2.67
CA ALA A 72 10.72 -12.11 -3.33
C ALA A 72 11.92 -12.60 -2.50
N LEU A 73 11.85 -12.48 -1.18
CA LEU A 73 12.91 -12.90 -0.26
C LEU A 73 12.91 -14.42 -0.02
N GLY A 74 11.74 -15.07 0.02
CA GLY A 74 11.64 -16.48 0.39
C GLY A 74 12.26 -16.75 1.77
N SER A 75 13.19 -17.70 1.85
CA SER A 75 13.93 -18.04 3.08
C SER A 75 15.32 -17.38 3.20
N ARG A 76 15.62 -16.36 2.38
CA ARG A 76 16.94 -15.72 2.36
C ARG A 76 17.21 -14.91 3.64
N SER A 77 18.47 -14.93 4.06
CA SER A 77 18.98 -14.09 5.16
C SER A 77 18.88 -12.60 4.80
N ALA A 78 18.51 -11.77 5.77
CA ALA A 78 18.43 -10.32 5.63
C ALA A 78 19.77 -9.59 5.91
N ALA A 79 20.87 -10.32 6.09
CA ALA A 79 22.18 -9.71 6.29
C ALA A 79 22.60 -8.90 5.05
N ASP A 80 23.05 -7.66 5.25
CA ASP A 80 23.44 -6.71 4.21
C ASP A 80 22.35 -6.35 3.18
N VAL A 81 21.08 -6.43 3.59
CA VAL A 81 19.94 -6.06 2.75
C VAL A 81 19.56 -4.60 2.94
N TRP A 82 19.47 -3.88 1.82
CA TRP A 82 18.88 -2.54 1.75
C TRP A 82 17.49 -2.64 1.12
N VAL A 83 16.51 -1.99 1.73
CA VAL A 83 15.14 -1.90 1.21
C VAL A 83 14.94 -0.50 0.61
N VAL A 84 14.58 -0.46 -0.66
CA VAL A 84 14.23 0.78 -1.38
C VAL A 84 12.80 0.65 -1.88
N CYS A 85 11.92 1.53 -1.43
CA CYS A 85 10.50 1.55 -1.79
C CYS A 85 10.17 2.80 -2.59
N GLY A 86 9.47 2.63 -3.70
CA GLY A 86 8.86 3.72 -4.46
C GLY A 86 7.35 3.68 -4.33
N THR A 87 6.72 4.82 -4.08
CA THR A 87 5.26 4.93 -3.96
C THR A 87 4.78 6.25 -4.55
N SER A 88 3.62 6.24 -5.22
CA SER A 88 2.99 7.43 -5.78
C SER A 88 1.76 7.90 -4.99
N ALA A 89 1.13 7.01 -4.23
CA ALA A 89 -0.07 7.28 -3.44
C ALA A 89 -0.10 6.37 -2.20
N ALA A 90 1.00 6.31 -1.44
CA ALA A 90 1.12 5.46 -0.25
C ALA A 90 0.01 5.79 0.73
N ASP A 91 -0.86 4.81 0.96
CA ASP A 91 -1.87 4.80 2.01
C ASP A 91 -2.65 6.12 2.11
N MET A 92 -2.94 6.75 0.96
CA MET A 92 -3.68 8.01 0.92
C MET A 92 -5.05 7.88 1.58
N ALA A 93 -5.68 6.70 1.51
CA ALA A 93 -6.92 6.44 2.22
C ALA A 93 -6.76 6.54 3.75
N GLU A 94 -5.63 6.10 4.32
CA GLU A 94 -5.34 6.26 5.74
C GLU A 94 -5.04 7.73 6.07
N GLY A 95 -4.22 8.40 5.24
CA GLY A 95 -3.93 9.82 5.39
C GLY A 95 -5.17 10.70 5.34
N GLU A 96 -6.08 10.41 4.41
CA GLU A 96 -7.34 11.10 4.23
C GLU A 96 -8.31 10.82 5.37
N ALA A 97 -8.44 9.56 5.81
CA ALA A 97 -9.28 9.21 6.96
C ALA A 97 -8.82 9.95 8.24
N ALA A 98 -7.51 10.01 8.48
CA ALA A 98 -6.94 10.75 9.60
C ALA A 98 -7.22 12.26 9.48
N TRP A 99 -7.06 12.84 8.29
CA TRP A 99 -7.36 14.25 8.02
C TRP A 99 -8.84 14.58 8.30
N CYS A 100 -9.76 13.74 7.83
CA CYS A 100 -11.19 13.92 8.06
C CYS A 100 -11.57 13.83 9.54
N ALA A 101 -11.04 12.84 10.27
CA ALA A 101 -11.29 12.68 11.70
C ALA A 101 -10.77 13.88 12.50
N TRP A 102 -9.58 14.39 12.17
CA TRP A 102 -9.04 15.63 12.76
C TRP A 102 -10.00 16.83 12.58
N HIS A 103 -10.52 17.03 11.37
CA HIS A 103 -11.47 18.11 11.09
C HIS A 103 -12.80 17.98 11.83
N ARG A 104 -13.21 16.76 12.16
CA ARG A 104 -14.42 16.49 12.96
C ARG A 104 -14.18 16.54 14.48
N GLY A 105 -12.93 16.75 14.91
CA GLY A 105 -12.57 16.66 16.33
C GLY A 105 -12.67 15.24 16.88
N GLU A 106 -12.63 14.23 16.01
CA GLU A 106 -12.67 12.82 16.39
C GLU A 106 -11.24 12.30 16.69
N PRO A 107 -11.10 11.31 17.58
CA PRO A 107 -9.84 10.61 17.75
C PRO A 107 -9.38 9.95 16.43
N PHE A 108 -8.09 10.04 16.11
CA PHE A 108 -7.52 9.43 14.92
C PHE A 108 -6.12 8.85 15.20
N ALA A 109 -5.75 7.81 14.45
CA ALA A 109 -4.39 7.30 14.43
C ALA A 109 -3.57 8.08 13.39
N ALA A 110 -2.35 8.50 13.74
CA ALA A 110 -1.44 9.06 12.76
C ALA A 110 -1.11 7.99 11.69
N PRO A 111 -1.15 8.32 10.38
CA PRO A 111 -0.85 7.35 9.33
C PRO A 111 0.57 6.82 9.49
N SER A 112 0.74 5.52 9.30
CA SER A 112 1.98 4.79 9.60
C SER A 112 3.20 5.24 8.77
N LEU A 113 2.98 5.96 7.66
CA LEU A 113 4.04 6.36 6.71
C LEU A 113 4.18 7.86 6.43
N LEU A 114 3.26 8.72 6.90
CA LEU A 114 3.22 10.11 6.43
C LEU A 114 4.01 11.12 7.28
N TRP A 115 4.59 10.72 8.41
CA TRP A 115 5.34 11.67 9.23
C TRP A 115 6.61 11.02 9.82
N PRO A 116 7.83 11.51 9.53
CA PRO A 116 8.90 11.33 10.50
C PRO A 116 8.37 11.95 11.79
N GLN A 117 8.29 11.17 12.87
CA GLN A 117 7.84 11.67 14.17
C GLN A 117 8.57 12.99 14.45
N LEU A 118 7.88 14.11 14.27
CA LEU A 118 8.45 15.41 14.58
C LEU A 118 8.73 15.37 16.09
N PRO A 119 9.93 15.75 16.54
CA PRO A 119 10.20 15.84 17.97
C PRO A 119 9.14 16.73 18.61
N GLY A 120 8.23 16.15 19.39
CA GLY A 120 7.13 16.86 20.05
C GLY A 120 5.71 16.35 19.80
N SER A 121 5.47 15.37 18.92
CA SER A 121 4.14 14.74 18.82
C SER A 121 3.94 13.73 19.95
N THR A 122 3.71 14.21 21.17
CA THR A 122 3.14 13.36 22.22
C THR A 122 1.75 12.93 21.77
N GLY A 123 1.55 11.62 21.62
CA GLY A 123 0.22 11.03 21.47
C GLY A 123 -0.66 11.53 22.60
N GLY A 124 -1.58 12.42 22.27
CA GLY A 124 -2.59 12.92 23.19
C GLY A 124 -3.62 11.83 23.43
N ALA A 125 -3.36 10.95 24.39
CA ALA A 125 -4.43 10.36 25.17
C ALA A 125 -4.92 11.46 26.13
N GLY A 126 -6.06 12.08 25.83
CA GLY A 126 -6.69 13.03 26.75
C GLY A 126 -7.74 13.94 26.12
N ALA A 127 -8.99 13.47 26.09
CA ALA A 127 -10.15 14.12 26.69
C ALA A 127 -11.33 13.12 26.70
#